data_AF-A0A5Y7AA46-F1
#
_entry.id   AF-A0A5Y7AA46-F1
#
_cell.length_a   1.000
_cell.length_b   1.000
_cell.length_c   1.000
_cell.angle_alpha   90.00
_cell.angle_beta   90.00
_cell.angle_gamma   90.00
#
_symmetry.space_group_name_H-M   'P 1'
#
loop_
_entity.id
_entity.type
_entity.pdbx_description
1 polymer ?
#
loop_
_entity_poly.entity_id
_entity_poly.type
_entity_poly.pdbx_seq_one_letter_code
_entity_poly.pdbx_strand_id
1 'polypeptide(L)'
;MEAIKGSDVNVPDAVFAWLLDGRGGVKPLEDNDVIDSQHPCWLHLNYTHPDSARWLASTPLLPNNVRDALAGESSRPRVSRLGEGTLITLRCINGSTDERPDQLVAMRLYMDERFIVSTRQRKVLALDDVVSDLQEGTGPVDCGGWLVDVCDALTDHASEFIEELHDKIIDLEDNLLDQQIPPRGFLALLRKQLIVMRRYMAPQRDVYARLASERLPWMSDDHRRRMQDIADRLGRGLDEIDACIARTGIMADEIAQVMQESLARRTYTMSLMAMVFLPSTFLTGLFGVNLGGIPGGGWRFGFSLFCILLVVLIGGVTLWLHRSKWL
;
A
#
# COMPACT_ATOMS: atom_id res chain seq x y z
N MET A 1 19.26 21.99 34.28
CA MET A 1 18.62 22.65 33.11
C MET A 1 17.20 22.97 33.53
N GLU A 2 16.74 24.18 33.23
CA GLU A 2 15.55 24.82 33.80
C GLU A 2 14.25 24.06 33.49
N ALA A 3 13.35 24.07 34.47
CA ALA A 3 11.96 23.67 34.35
C ALA A 3 11.27 24.46 33.21
N ILE A 4 10.58 23.76 32.33
CA ILE A 4 9.81 24.39 31.24
C ILE A 4 8.45 24.79 31.81
N LYS A 5 8.00 26.02 31.56
CA LYS A 5 6.67 26.46 32.00
C LYS A 5 5.61 26.00 31.00
N GLY A 6 4.43 25.64 31.49
CA GLY A 6 3.27 25.27 30.67
C GLY A 6 2.94 26.33 29.62
N SER A 7 3.00 27.62 29.99
CA SER A 7 2.81 28.75 29.07
C SER A 7 3.76 28.78 27.85
N ASP A 8 4.95 28.19 27.92
CA ASP A 8 5.89 28.14 26.78
C ASP A 8 5.51 27.04 25.76
N VAL A 9 4.72 26.06 26.19
CA VAL A 9 4.29 24.88 25.41
C VAL A 9 2.83 24.97 24.99
N ASN A 10 2.02 25.77 25.70
CA ASN A 10 0.61 25.93 25.39
C ASN A 10 0.42 26.69 24.07
N VAL A 11 -0.22 26.03 23.11
CA VAL A 11 -0.52 26.59 21.78
C VAL A 11 -2.04 26.61 21.59
N PRO A 12 -2.65 27.76 21.27
CA PRO A 12 -4.11 27.89 21.17
C PRO A 12 -4.75 26.92 20.16
N ASP A 13 -4.11 26.75 19.00
CA ASP A 13 -4.55 25.85 17.93
C ASP A 13 -3.91 24.44 18.02
N ALA A 14 -3.36 24.06 19.18
CA ALA A 14 -2.91 22.69 19.40
C ALA A 14 -4.08 21.74 19.18
N VAL A 15 -3.81 20.60 18.54
CA VAL A 15 -4.84 19.56 18.40
C VAL A 15 -5.14 19.01 19.78
N PHE A 16 -4.09 18.63 20.52
CA PHE A 16 -4.17 18.28 21.94
C PHE A 16 -2.87 18.68 22.65
N ALA A 17 -2.99 19.03 23.93
CA ALA A 17 -1.87 19.30 24.83
C ALA A 17 -2.16 18.60 26.16
N TRP A 18 -1.28 17.69 26.51
CA TRP A 18 -1.49 16.70 27.56
C TRP A 18 -0.28 16.65 28.50
N LEU A 19 -0.53 16.35 29.77
CA LEU A 19 0.47 16.06 30.79
C LEU A 19 0.28 14.61 31.24
N LEU A 20 1.33 13.79 31.10
CA LEU A 20 1.30 12.39 31.51
C LEU A 20 1.38 12.30 33.04
N ASP A 21 0.52 11.49 33.65
CA ASP A 21 0.37 11.42 35.10
C ASP A 21 1.25 10.35 35.79
N GLY A 22 2.04 9.62 35.01
CA GLY A 22 2.92 8.54 35.47
C GLY A 22 2.20 7.25 35.85
N ARG A 23 0.88 7.18 35.72
CA ARG A 23 0.03 6.03 36.10
C ARG A 23 -0.83 5.53 34.94
N GLY A 24 -0.48 5.93 33.71
CA GLY A 24 -1.16 5.56 32.48
C GLY A 24 -2.35 6.45 32.12
N GLY A 25 -2.58 7.51 32.91
CA GLY A 25 -3.58 8.52 32.66
C GLY A 25 -2.98 9.82 32.13
N VAL A 26 -3.86 10.74 31.77
CA VAL A 26 -3.48 12.04 31.20
C VAL A 26 -4.32 13.18 31.78
N LYS A 27 -3.73 14.37 31.87
CA LYS A 27 -4.41 15.62 32.25
C LYS A 27 -4.19 16.69 31.20
N PRO A 28 -5.18 17.54 30.88
CA PRO A 28 -4.96 18.66 29.98
C PRO A 28 -3.84 19.57 30.50
N LEU A 29 -3.01 20.09 29.59
CA LEU A 29 -1.94 21.01 29.96
C LEU A 29 -2.49 22.37 30.41
N GLU A 30 -2.04 22.86 31.57
CA GLU A 30 -2.37 24.20 32.10
C GLU A 30 -1.15 25.15 32.03
N ASP A 31 -1.41 26.46 31.97
CA ASP A 31 -0.34 27.47 31.81
C ASP A 31 0.67 27.50 32.98
N ASN A 32 0.20 27.12 34.17
CA ASN A 32 0.99 27.11 35.41
C ASN A 32 1.73 25.80 35.65
N ASP A 33 1.60 24.81 34.77
CA ASP A 33 2.27 23.53 34.91
C ASP A 33 3.78 23.68 34.79
N VAL A 34 4.49 22.83 35.52
CA VAL A 34 5.94 22.71 35.47
C VAL A 34 6.27 21.40 34.79
N ILE A 35 6.89 21.48 33.62
CA ILE A 35 7.23 20.32 32.79
C ILE A 35 8.67 19.93 33.08
N ASP A 36 8.84 18.70 33.54
CA ASP A 36 10.11 18.07 33.85
C ASP A 36 10.05 16.56 33.53
N SER A 37 11.09 15.81 33.89
CA SER A 37 11.14 14.36 33.63
C SER A 37 10.18 13.54 34.50
N GLN A 38 9.61 14.12 35.56
CA GLN A 38 8.59 13.47 36.38
C GLN A 38 7.17 13.77 35.88
N HIS A 39 6.99 14.90 35.20
CA HIS A 39 5.72 15.36 34.62
C HIS A 39 5.88 15.64 33.12
N PRO A 40 6.12 14.60 32.31
CA PRO A 40 6.35 14.81 30.90
C PRO A 40 5.10 15.28 30.18
N CYS A 41 5.25 16.27 29.30
CA CYS A 41 4.13 16.77 28.50
C CYS A 41 4.16 16.25 27.06
N TRP A 42 2.98 16.07 26.50
CA TRP A 42 2.78 15.70 25.10
C TRP A 42 1.96 16.75 24.37
N LEU A 43 2.57 17.36 23.36
CA LEU A 43 1.96 18.33 22.47
C LEU A 43 1.76 17.71 21.10
N HIS A 44 0.53 17.77 20.59
CA HIS A 44 0.18 17.32 19.25
C HIS A 44 -0.33 18.48 18.40
N LEU A 45 0.39 18.80 17.33
CA LEU A 45 0.13 19.97 16.48
C LEU A 45 -0.25 19.57 15.06
N ASN A 46 -1.10 20.40 14.44
CA ASN A 46 -1.28 20.41 13.00
C ASN A 46 -0.49 21.58 12.42
N TYR A 47 0.61 21.29 11.72
CA TYR A 47 1.50 22.34 11.22
C TYR A 47 0.86 23.21 10.12
N THR A 48 -0.32 22.83 9.59
CA THR A 48 -1.08 23.69 8.68
C THR A 48 -1.85 24.81 9.39
N HIS A 49 -1.98 24.75 10.72
CA HIS A 49 -2.63 25.80 11.50
C HIS A 49 -1.67 26.99 11.72
N PRO A 50 -2.13 28.24 11.61
CA PRO A 50 -1.27 29.42 11.68
C PRO A 50 -0.50 29.55 13.00
N ASP A 51 -1.14 29.31 14.13
CA ASP A 51 -0.51 29.45 15.44
C ASP A 51 0.44 28.29 15.76
N SER A 52 0.10 27.07 15.32
CA SER A 52 1.01 25.92 15.37
C SER A 52 2.28 26.16 14.55
N ALA A 53 2.15 26.67 13.32
CA ALA A 53 3.30 26.99 12.47
C ALA A 53 4.16 28.12 13.06
N ARG A 54 3.53 29.15 13.63
CA ARG A 54 4.23 30.25 14.31
C ARG A 54 5.03 29.73 15.51
N TRP A 55 4.39 28.94 16.37
CA TRP A 55 5.05 28.37 17.55
C TRP A 55 6.23 27.46 17.17
N LEU A 56 6.04 26.56 16.18
CA LEU A 56 7.12 25.70 15.67
C LEU A 56 8.32 26.49 15.16
N ALA A 57 8.10 27.65 14.52
CA ALA A 57 9.17 28.49 13.99
C ALA A 57 9.88 29.34 15.08
N SER A 58 9.15 29.78 16.11
CA SER A 58 9.67 30.75 17.09
C SER A 58 10.12 30.15 18.42
N THR A 59 9.66 28.95 18.78
CA THR A 59 9.86 28.40 20.13
C THR A 59 11.34 28.19 20.47
N PRO A 60 11.84 28.67 21.63
CA PRO A 60 13.21 28.44 22.06
C PRO A 60 13.46 26.98 22.50
N LEU A 61 12.40 26.20 22.71
CA LEU A 61 12.48 24.81 23.16
C LEU A 61 13.02 23.86 22.09
N LEU A 62 12.93 24.25 20.82
CA LEU A 62 13.34 23.43 19.68
C LEU A 62 14.61 24.01 19.03
N PRO A 63 15.63 23.18 18.78
CA PRO A 63 16.77 23.56 17.94
C PRO A 63 16.35 23.95 16.52
N ASN A 64 17.05 24.90 15.90
CA ASN A 64 16.66 25.44 14.57
C ASN A 64 16.48 24.35 13.49
N ASN A 65 17.34 23.34 13.48
CA ASN A 65 17.27 22.23 12.52
C ASN A 65 16.06 21.28 12.74
N VAL A 66 15.45 21.30 13.92
CA VAL A 66 14.23 20.54 14.24
C VAL A 66 12.98 21.28 13.78
N ARG A 67 12.99 22.63 13.87
CA ARG A 67 11.85 23.48 13.52
C ARG A 67 11.40 23.23 12.07
N ASP A 68 12.34 23.30 11.15
CA ASP A 68 12.07 23.06 9.71
C ASP A 68 11.67 21.60 9.46
N ALA A 69 12.28 20.66 10.18
CA ALA A 69 11.96 19.24 10.03
C ALA A 69 10.51 18.92 10.44
N LEU A 70 10.01 19.52 11.53
CA LEU A 70 8.63 19.37 12.00
C LEU A 70 7.61 20.10 11.11
N ALA A 71 8.03 21.11 10.35
CA ALA A 71 7.16 21.92 9.48
C ALA A 71 6.77 21.26 8.13
N GLY A 72 7.23 20.05 7.84
CA GLY A 72 6.63 19.22 6.78
C GLY A 72 7.52 18.80 5.61
N GLU A 73 8.79 19.24 5.54
CA GLU A 73 9.63 19.00 4.35
C GLU A 73 10.11 17.54 4.20
N SER A 74 10.37 16.85 5.32
CA SER A 74 10.86 15.46 5.29
C SER A 74 9.72 14.46 5.31
N SER A 75 9.78 13.46 4.43
CA SER A 75 8.74 12.44 4.28
C SER A 75 9.26 11.01 4.46
N ARG A 76 10.58 10.83 4.65
CA ARG A 76 11.18 9.50 4.87
C ARG A 76 11.35 9.23 6.36
N PRO A 77 11.08 7.99 6.82
CA PRO A 77 11.37 7.61 8.18
C PRO A 77 12.85 7.80 8.51
N ARG A 78 13.12 8.40 9.66
CA ARG A 78 14.48 8.66 10.15
C ARG A 78 14.48 8.89 11.65
N VAL A 79 15.59 8.57 12.28
CA VAL A 79 15.93 8.99 13.64
C VAL A 79 17.21 9.79 13.60
N SER A 80 17.26 10.89 14.35
CA SER A 80 18.41 11.79 14.42
C SER A 80 18.53 12.33 15.84
N ARG A 81 19.62 11.94 16.51
CA ARG A 81 19.97 12.46 17.84
C ARG A 81 20.52 13.88 17.70
N LEU A 82 20.01 14.79 18.52
CA LEU A 82 20.35 16.21 18.51
C LEU A 82 20.58 16.68 19.94
N GLY A 83 21.82 16.49 20.43
CA GLY A 83 22.14 16.75 21.83
C GLY A 83 21.32 15.85 22.75
N GLU A 84 20.54 16.48 23.64
CA GLU A 84 19.64 15.82 24.59
C GLU A 84 18.31 15.36 23.96
N GLY A 85 17.95 15.91 22.78
CA GLY A 85 16.71 15.60 22.09
C GLY A 85 16.88 14.58 20.96
N THR A 86 15.77 13.94 20.58
CA THR A 86 15.71 13.01 19.46
C THR A 86 14.61 13.41 18.50
N LEU A 87 14.98 13.64 17.24
CA LEU A 87 14.04 13.84 16.14
C LEU A 87 13.74 12.49 15.48
N ILE A 88 12.48 12.13 15.42
CA ILE A 88 11.98 10.91 14.79
C ILE A 88 10.93 11.29 13.76
N THR A 89 11.03 10.73 12.56
CA THR A 89 9.99 10.79 11.54
C THR A 89 9.57 9.37 11.24
N LEU A 90 8.28 9.11 11.25
CA LEU A 90 7.66 7.81 11.01
C LEU A 90 6.54 7.95 9.98
N ARG A 91 6.08 6.80 9.47
CA ARG A 91 4.92 6.69 8.60
C ARG A 91 3.86 5.81 9.26
N CYS A 92 2.62 6.23 9.12
CA CYS A 92 1.43 5.51 9.54
C CYS A 92 0.60 5.21 8.30
N ILE A 93 -0.03 4.05 8.24
CA ILE A 93 -1.13 3.82 7.29
C ILE A 93 -2.36 4.52 7.84
N ASN A 94 -3.04 5.28 6.99
CA ASN A 94 -4.32 5.85 7.34
C ASN A 94 -5.36 5.27 6.39
N GLY A 95 -6.25 4.44 6.95
CA GLY A 95 -7.33 3.72 6.27
C GLY A 95 -8.47 4.62 5.82
N SER A 96 -8.15 5.67 5.05
CA SER A 96 -9.18 6.41 4.34
C SER A 96 -9.85 5.46 3.33
N THR A 97 -11.18 5.50 3.26
CA THR A 97 -12.05 4.69 2.39
C THR A 97 -11.69 4.75 0.90
N ASP A 98 -10.89 5.74 0.49
CA ASP A 98 -10.35 5.79 -0.86
C ASP A 98 -9.12 4.88 -0.95
N GLU A 99 -9.17 3.85 -1.79
CA GLU A 99 -8.08 2.95 -2.18
C GLU A 99 -6.92 3.68 -2.89
N ARG A 100 -6.37 4.71 -2.26
CA ARG A 100 -5.29 5.52 -2.82
C ARG A 100 -3.98 4.75 -2.71
N PRO A 101 -3.09 4.85 -3.70
CA PRO A 101 -1.73 4.32 -3.58
C PRO A 101 -0.91 4.97 -2.45
N ASP A 102 -1.30 6.17 -2.01
CA ASP A 102 -0.59 7.00 -1.03
C ASP A 102 -1.35 7.07 0.31
N GLN A 103 -1.62 5.90 0.92
CA GLN A 103 -2.25 5.82 2.24
C GLN A 103 -1.32 6.16 3.40
N LEU A 104 -0.01 6.28 3.14
CA LEU A 104 0.97 6.56 4.17
C LEU A 104 0.99 8.05 4.55
N VAL A 105 0.67 8.34 5.80
CA VAL A 105 0.75 9.67 6.40
C VAL A 105 2.05 9.80 7.17
N ALA A 106 2.73 10.94 7.03
CA ALA A 106 3.91 11.26 7.82
C ALA A 106 3.51 11.76 9.19
N MET A 107 4.10 11.13 10.20
CA MET A 107 4.11 11.62 11.58
C MET A 107 5.54 12.02 11.92
N ARG A 108 5.69 13.20 12.51
CA ARG A 108 7.01 13.69 12.94
C ARG A 108 6.94 14.00 14.40
N LEU A 109 7.97 13.64 15.12
CA LEU A 109 8.06 13.89 16.54
C LEU A 109 9.48 14.31 16.92
N TYR A 110 9.56 15.24 17.84
CA TYR A 110 10.77 15.59 18.55
C TYR A 110 10.50 15.36 20.03
N MET A 111 11.39 14.64 20.68
CA MET A 111 11.21 14.32 22.09
C MET A 111 12.53 14.32 22.84
N ASP A 112 12.46 14.73 24.10
CA ASP A 112 13.50 14.54 25.11
C ASP A 112 12.89 13.84 26.34
N GLU A 113 13.59 13.84 27.48
CA GLU A 113 13.08 13.23 28.72
C GLU A 113 11.92 14.00 29.38
N ARG A 114 11.61 15.21 28.92
CA ARG A 114 10.65 16.14 29.55
C ARG A 114 9.42 16.40 28.69
N PHE A 115 9.58 16.46 27.38
CA PHE A 115 8.45 16.76 26.51
C PHE A 115 8.53 16.07 25.15
N ILE A 116 7.35 15.89 24.56
CA ILE A 116 7.14 15.32 23.24
C ILE A 116 6.36 16.34 22.41
N VAL A 117 6.92 16.74 21.26
CA VAL A 117 6.20 17.51 20.24
C VAL A 117 5.98 16.60 19.06
N SER A 118 4.72 16.32 18.75
CA SER A 118 4.32 15.55 17.57
C SER A 118 3.55 16.43 16.60
N THR A 119 3.81 16.27 15.30
CA THR A 119 3.19 17.08 14.24
C THR A 119 2.64 16.20 13.13
N ARG A 120 1.49 16.60 12.59
CA ARG A 120 0.85 15.95 11.45
C ARG A 120 0.22 16.96 10.50
N GLN A 121 -0.16 16.47 9.31
CA GLN A 121 -1.00 17.21 8.35
C GLN A 121 -2.38 16.56 8.23
N ARG A 122 -2.37 15.25 7.97
CA ARG A 122 -3.56 14.39 7.93
C ARG A 122 -3.63 13.64 9.26
N LYS A 123 -4.83 13.21 9.67
CA LYS A 123 -5.03 12.41 10.88
C LYS A 123 -4.15 11.15 10.88
N VAL A 124 -3.78 10.69 12.07
CA VAL A 124 -2.94 9.51 12.28
C VAL A 124 -3.69 8.62 13.26
N LEU A 125 -4.26 7.52 12.76
CA LEU A 125 -5.17 6.65 13.54
C LEU A 125 -4.46 6.06 14.76
N ALA A 126 -3.21 5.61 14.60
CA ALA A 126 -2.40 5.08 15.70
C ALA A 126 -2.22 6.07 16.87
N LEU A 127 -2.27 7.39 16.63
CA LEU A 127 -2.24 8.38 17.72
C LEU A 127 -3.57 8.51 18.42
N ASP A 128 -4.68 8.32 17.70
CA ASP A 128 -6.01 8.35 18.27
C ASP A 128 -6.21 7.12 19.20
N ASP A 129 -5.61 5.96 18.87
CA ASP A 129 -5.62 4.77 19.74
C ASP A 129 -4.89 5.03 21.06
N VAL A 130 -3.66 5.55 21.00
CA VAL A 130 -2.88 5.88 22.21
C VAL A 130 -3.57 6.97 23.04
N VAL A 131 -4.28 7.91 22.40
CA VAL A 131 -5.11 8.91 23.13
C VAL A 131 -6.26 8.22 23.85
N SER A 132 -6.91 7.23 23.23
CA SER A 132 -7.98 6.45 23.85
C SER A 132 -7.47 5.71 25.08
N ASP A 133 -6.34 5.01 24.96
CA ASP A 133 -5.73 4.26 26.06
C ASP A 133 -5.31 5.17 27.23
N LEU A 134 -4.78 6.35 26.92
CA LEU A 134 -4.45 7.37 27.92
C LEU A 134 -5.67 7.94 28.65
N GLN A 135 -6.81 8.05 27.97
CA GLN A 135 -8.06 8.50 28.59
C GLN A 135 -8.68 7.42 29.49
N GLU A 136 -8.44 6.14 29.17
CA GLU A 136 -8.89 4.99 29.96
C GLU A 136 -7.97 4.69 31.16
N GLY A 137 -6.81 5.35 31.25
CA GLY A 137 -5.85 5.19 32.34
C GLY A 137 -4.93 3.98 32.19
N THR A 138 -4.87 3.39 31.00
CA THR A 138 -4.04 2.21 30.67
C THR A 138 -2.90 2.52 29.71
N GLY A 139 -2.68 3.81 29.40
CA GLY A 139 -1.67 4.26 28.45
C GLY A 139 -0.25 4.34 29.03
N PRO A 140 0.67 5.01 28.30
CA PRO A 140 2.06 5.12 28.69
C PRO A 140 2.28 5.98 29.93
N VAL A 141 3.25 5.56 30.75
CA VAL A 141 3.62 6.25 32.00
C VAL A 141 4.68 7.34 31.80
N ASP A 142 5.52 7.21 30.77
CA ASP A 142 6.64 8.12 30.50
C ASP A 142 6.85 8.32 28.99
N CYS A 143 7.79 9.20 28.62
CA CYS A 143 8.09 9.48 27.21
C CYS A 143 8.55 8.22 26.44
N GLY A 144 9.31 7.35 27.10
CA GLY A 144 9.83 6.12 26.50
C GLY A 144 8.72 5.12 26.18
N GLY A 145 7.84 4.88 27.15
CA GLY A 145 6.64 4.06 26.99
C GLY A 145 5.71 4.64 25.92
N TRP A 146 5.54 5.97 25.89
CA TRP A 146 4.73 6.62 24.87
C TRP A 146 5.23 6.33 23.45
N LEU A 147 6.55 6.40 23.24
CA LEU A 147 7.12 6.07 21.93
C LEU A 147 6.93 4.58 21.60
N VAL A 148 7.07 3.69 22.59
CA VAL A 148 6.86 2.25 22.41
C VAL A 148 5.42 1.98 21.97
N ASP A 149 4.43 2.49 22.72
CA ASP A 149 3.02 2.25 22.44
C ASP A 149 2.59 2.86 21.10
N VAL A 150 3.10 4.05 20.76
CA VAL A 150 2.89 4.64 19.43
C VAL A 150 3.50 3.77 18.33
N CYS A 151 4.75 3.29 18.50
CA CYS A 151 5.38 2.41 17.52
C CYS A 151 4.66 1.07 17.40
N ASP A 152 4.09 0.55 18.50
CA ASP A 152 3.31 -0.68 18.54
C ASP A 152 2.03 -0.52 17.72
N ALA A 153 1.23 0.52 18.03
CA ALA A 153 0.02 0.85 17.28
C ALA A 153 0.32 1.08 15.78
N LEU A 154 1.36 1.86 15.45
CA LEU A 154 1.78 2.07 14.05
C LEU A 154 2.11 0.77 13.32
N THR A 155 2.68 -0.20 14.03
CA THR A 155 3.07 -1.49 13.47
C THR A 155 1.86 -2.40 13.32
N ASP A 156 0.89 -2.36 14.23
CA ASP A 156 -0.35 -3.13 14.13
C ASP A 156 -1.21 -2.68 12.95
N HIS A 157 -1.42 -1.37 12.81
CA HIS A 157 -2.09 -0.81 11.61
C HIS A 157 -1.35 -1.18 10.32
N ALA A 158 -0.02 -1.33 10.37
CA ALA A 158 0.75 -1.78 9.23
C ALA A 158 0.59 -3.25 8.93
N SER A 159 0.59 -4.10 9.96
CA SER A 159 0.33 -5.52 9.83
C SER A 159 -1.06 -5.81 9.30
N GLU A 160 -2.10 -5.13 9.79
CA GLU A 160 -3.47 -5.30 9.30
C GLU A 160 -3.60 -4.94 7.81
N PHE A 161 -2.96 -3.85 7.38
CA PHE A 161 -2.97 -3.48 5.96
C PHE A 161 -2.17 -4.45 5.08
N ILE A 162 -1.07 -5.02 5.59
CA ILE A 162 -0.31 -6.06 4.89
C ILE A 162 -1.17 -7.30 4.70
N GLU A 163 -1.91 -7.71 5.74
CA GLU A 163 -2.85 -8.84 5.68
C GLU A 163 -3.98 -8.57 4.68
N GLU A 164 -4.57 -7.38 4.67
CA GLU A 164 -5.61 -7.01 3.68
C GLU A 164 -5.09 -7.13 2.24
N LEU A 165 -3.84 -6.70 1.99
CA LEU A 165 -3.23 -6.88 0.67
C LEU A 165 -2.91 -8.35 0.37
N HIS A 166 -2.54 -9.13 1.38
CA HIS A 166 -2.28 -10.55 1.26
C HIS A 166 -3.54 -11.32 0.86
N ASP A 167 -4.65 -11.07 1.54
CA ASP A 167 -5.95 -11.69 1.26
C ASP A 167 -6.41 -11.39 -0.17
N LYS A 168 -6.30 -10.13 -0.61
CA LYS A 168 -6.64 -9.74 -2.00
C LYS A 168 -5.76 -10.45 -3.04
N ILE A 169 -4.53 -10.82 -2.69
CA ILE A 169 -3.65 -11.58 -3.58
C ILE A 169 -4.07 -13.04 -3.62
N ILE A 170 -4.37 -13.65 -2.47
CA ILE A 170 -4.90 -15.03 -2.40
C ILE A 170 -6.18 -15.13 -3.25
N ASP A 171 -7.13 -14.21 -3.05
CA ASP A 171 -8.37 -14.17 -3.83
C ASP A 171 -8.10 -14.08 -5.33
N LEU A 172 -7.09 -13.32 -5.75
CA LEU A 172 -6.74 -13.20 -7.16
C LEU A 172 -6.06 -14.47 -7.68
N GLU A 173 -5.26 -15.17 -6.87
CA GLU A 173 -4.70 -16.47 -7.24
C GLU A 173 -5.81 -17.50 -7.49
N ASP A 174 -6.78 -17.60 -6.58
CA ASP A 174 -7.91 -18.52 -6.72
C ASP A 174 -8.75 -18.22 -7.97
N ASN A 175 -9.02 -16.93 -8.24
CA ASN A 175 -9.73 -16.52 -9.46
C ASN A 175 -8.96 -16.88 -10.75
N LEU A 176 -7.62 -16.80 -10.73
CA LEU A 176 -6.80 -17.19 -11.89
C LEU A 176 -6.82 -18.70 -12.15
N LEU A 177 -6.93 -19.54 -11.12
CA LEU A 177 -7.11 -20.99 -11.29
C LEU A 177 -8.38 -21.31 -12.09
N ASP A 178 -9.44 -20.52 -11.88
CA ASP A 178 -10.70 -20.60 -12.63
C ASP A 178 -10.67 -19.81 -13.96
N GLN A 179 -9.49 -19.37 -14.42
CA GLN A 179 -9.27 -18.56 -15.62
C GLN A 179 -10.04 -17.22 -15.62
N GLN A 180 -10.40 -16.71 -14.45
CA GLN A 180 -11.06 -15.42 -14.30
C GLN A 180 -10.02 -14.30 -14.24
N ILE A 181 -9.99 -13.49 -15.30
CA ILE A 181 -9.02 -12.39 -15.41
C ILE A 181 -9.49 -11.21 -14.54
N PRO A 182 -8.63 -10.66 -13.66
CA PRO A 182 -8.98 -9.52 -12.83
C PRO A 182 -9.24 -8.25 -13.66
N PRO A 183 -9.93 -7.24 -13.10
CA PRO A 183 -10.12 -5.96 -13.76
C PRO A 183 -8.80 -5.32 -14.18
N ARG A 184 -8.81 -4.62 -15.33
CA ARG A 184 -7.61 -3.97 -15.86
C ARG A 184 -7.03 -3.00 -14.84
N GLY A 185 -5.76 -3.19 -14.50
CA GLY A 185 -5.03 -2.31 -13.58
C GLY A 185 -5.18 -2.68 -12.10
N PHE A 186 -6.02 -3.66 -11.74
CA PHE A 186 -6.17 -4.11 -10.35
C PHE A 186 -4.84 -4.66 -9.79
N LEU A 187 -4.22 -5.63 -10.46
CA LEU A 187 -2.92 -6.16 -10.07
C LEU A 187 -1.83 -5.07 -9.98
N ALA A 188 -1.88 -4.08 -10.88
CA ALA A 188 -0.94 -2.96 -10.87
C ALA A 188 -1.14 -2.05 -9.65
N LEU A 189 -2.37 -1.87 -9.17
CA LEU A 189 -2.68 -1.12 -7.96
C LEU A 189 -2.12 -1.84 -6.72
N LEU A 190 -2.41 -3.14 -6.56
CA LEU A 190 -1.88 -3.94 -5.45
C LEU A 190 -0.35 -3.92 -5.44
N ARG A 191 0.27 -4.20 -6.59
CA ARG A 191 1.73 -4.17 -6.72
C ARG A 191 2.32 -2.80 -6.36
N LYS A 192 1.64 -1.71 -6.76
CA LYS A 192 2.06 -0.35 -6.39
C LYS A 192 1.95 -0.12 -4.87
N GLN A 193 0.87 -0.56 -4.23
CA GLN A 193 0.68 -0.45 -2.78
C GLN A 193 1.76 -1.23 -2.02
N LEU A 194 2.04 -2.48 -2.41
CA LEU A 194 3.12 -3.30 -1.82
C LEU A 194 4.50 -2.62 -1.93
N ILE A 195 4.86 -2.12 -3.12
CA ILE A 195 6.15 -1.44 -3.33
C ILE A 195 6.25 -0.17 -2.49
N VAL A 196 5.15 0.59 -2.38
CA VAL A 196 5.08 1.79 -1.55
C VAL A 196 5.24 1.42 -0.08
N MET A 197 4.55 0.40 0.40
CA MET A 197 4.68 -0.13 1.76
C MET A 197 6.13 -0.51 2.06
N ARG A 198 6.75 -1.36 1.24
CA ARG A 198 8.16 -1.73 1.37
C ARG A 198 9.09 -0.53 1.45
N ARG A 199 8.89 0.46 0.58
CA ARG A 199 9.74 1.67 0.48
C ARG A 199 9.77 2.48 1.77
N TYR A 200 8.69 2.50 2.54
CA TYR A 200 8.60 3.27 3.78
C TYR A 200 8.79 2.41 5.03
N MET A 201 8.31 1.17 5.05
CA MET A 201 8.46 0.28 6.19
C MET A 201 9.90 -0.22 6.37
N ALA A 202 10.67 -0.40 5.30
CA ALA A 202 12.06 -0.85 5.42
C ALA A 202 12.95 0.14 6.20
N PRO A 203 12.99 1.45 5.87
CA PRO A 203 13.69 2.43 6.71
C PRO A 203 13.08 2.56 8.12
N GLN A 204 11.78 2.34 8.28
CA GLN A 204 11.11 2.44 9.58
C GLN A 204 11.51 1.30 10.52
N ARG A 205 11.64 0.07 10.03
CA ARG A 205 12.23 -1.06 10.78
C ARG A 205 13.63 -0.72 11.26
N ASP A 206 14.46 -0.13 10.40
CA ASP A 206 15.82 0.29 10.78
C ASP A 206 15.81 1.40 11.83
N VAL A 207 14.81 2.29 11.79
CA VAL A 207 14.58 3.30 12.84
C VAL A 207 14.24 2.62 14.17
N TYR A 208 13.34 1.62 14.20
CA TYR A 208 13.01 0.89 15.42
C TYR A 208 14.20 0.12 15.99
N ALA A 209 14.94 -0.61 15.13
CA ALA A 209 16.16 -1.31 15.54
C ALA A 209 17.23 -0.33 16.07
N ARG A 210 17.32 0.86 15.48
CA ARG A 210 18.21 1.91 15.96
C ARG A 210 17.78 2.49 17.31
N LEU A 211 16.49 2.70 17.53
CA LEU A 211 15.95 3.12 18.82
C LEU A 211 16.19 2.07 19.92
N ALA A 212 16.09 0.78 19.59
CA ALA A 212 16.37 -0.31 20.51
C ALA A 212 17.86 -0.42 20.89
N SER A 213 18.76 -0.15 19.93
CA SER A 213 20.22 -0.26 20.14
C SER A 213 20.85 0.97 20.79
N GLU A 214 20.28 2.16 20.57
CA GLU A 214 20.80 3.39 21.17
C GLU A 214 20.40 3.52 22.65
N ARG A 215 21.39 3.84 23.51
CA ARG A 215 21.12 4.20 24.90
C ARG A 215 20.63 5.65 24.96
N LEU A 216 19.31 5.80 24.93
CA LEU A 216 18.61 7.07 25.16
C LEU A 216 18.28 7.23 26.67
N PRO A 217 18.51 8.41 27.29
CA PRO A 217 18.30 8.62 28.72
C PRO A 217 16.86 8.35 29.20
N TRP A 218 15.89 8.61 28.34
CA TRP A 218 14.45 8.47 28.59
C TRP A 218 13.86 7.10 28.20
N MET A 219 14.71 6.12 27.83
CA MET A 219 14.27 4.74 27.59
C MET A 219 14.87 3.77 28.61
N SER A 220 14.01 2.93 29.20
CA SER A 220 14.41 1.80 30.03
C SER A 220 14.91 0.62 29.17
N ASP A 221 15.58 -0.35 29.79
CA ASP A 221 15.98 -1.58 29.09
C ASP A 221 14.77 -2.43 28.67
N ASP A 222 13.64 -2.34 29.40
CA ASP A 222 12.38 -2.97 29.00
C ASP A 222 11.82 -2.30 27.72
N HIS A 223 11.83 -0.97 27.65
CA HIS A 223 11.39 -0.23 26.45
C HIS A 223 12.25 -0.57 25.24
N ARG A 224 13.56 -0.75 25.41
CA ARG A 224 14.46 -1.19 24.33
C ARG A 224 14.12 -2.59 23.84
N ARG A 225 13.82 -3.52 24.76
CA ARG A 225 13.40 -4.89 24.41
C ARG A 225 12.09 -4.88 23.61
N ARG A 226 11.07 -4.16 24.09
CA ARG A 226 9.80 -4.01 23.36
C ARG A 226 10.01 -3.38 21.98
N MET A 227 10.85 -2.35 21.87
CA MET A 227 11.18 -1.73 20.59
C MET A 227 11.89 -2.71 19.63
N GLN A 228 12.72 -3.61 20.15
CA GLN A 228 13.33 -4.68 19.36
C GLN A 228 12.28 -5.68 18.87
N ASP A 229 11.35 -6.10 19.74
CA ASP A 229 10.26 -7.01 19.37
C ASP A 229 9.34 -6.38 18.30
N ILE A 230 9.05 -5.07 18.41
CA ILE A 230 8.31 -4.30 17.41
C ILE A 230 9.09 -4.23 16.09
N ALA A 231 10.41 -4.01 16.14
CA ALA A 231 11.26 -4.03 14.96
C ALA A 231 11.25 -5.40 14.26
N ASP A 232 11.29 -6.49 15.02
CA ASP A 232 11.22 -7.86 14.51
C ASP A 232 9.83 -8.19 13.94
N ARG A 233 8.75 -7.68 14.56
CA ARG A 233 7.38 -7.79 14.01
C ARG A 233 7.26 -7.06 12.67
N LEU A 234 7.72 -5.82 12.57
CA LEU A 234 7.75 -5.08 11.31
C LEU A 234 8.67 -5.75 10.27
N GLY A 235 9.76 -6.36 10.73
CA GLY A 235 10.67 -7.15 9.89
C GLY A 235 9.97 -8.33 9.22
N ARG A 236 9.18 -9.11 9.97
CA ARG A 236 8.38 -10.22 9.41
C ARG A 236 7.35 -9.72 8.38
N GLY A 237 6.67 -8.61 8.68
CA GLY A 237 5.75 -7.99 7.71
C GLY A 237 6.44 -7.52 6.42
N LEU A 238 7.71 -7.11 6.49
CA LEU A 238 8.50 -6.79 5.29
C LEU A 238 8.82 -8.04 4.45
N ASP A 239 9.11 -9.17 5.09
CA ASP A 239 9.33 -10.43 4.39
C ASP A 239 8.05 -10.90 3.69
N GLU A 240 6.88 -10.72 4.32
CA GLU A 240 5.56 -10.96 3.72
C GLU A 240 5.30 -10.05 2.52
N ILE A 241 5.61 -8.75 2.62
CA ILE A 241 5.52 -7.82 1.49
C ILE A 241 6.42 -8.28 0.33
N ASP A 242 7.66 -8.70 0.61
CA ASP A 242 8.60 -9.15 -0.42
C ASP A 242 8.10 -10.44 -1.11
N ALA A 243 7.53 -11.37 -0.35
CA ALA A 243 6.87 -12.55 -0.89
C ALA A 243 5.66 -12.18 -1.77
N CYS A 244 4.82 -11.24 -1.33
CA CYS A 244 3.67 -10.74 -2.10
C CYS A 244 4.10 -10.03 -3.40
N ILE A 245 5.20 -9.26 -3.38
CA ILE A 245 5.76 -8.64 -4.59
C ILE A 245 6.25 -9.71 -5.57
N ALA A 246 6.88 -10.78 -5.09
CA ALA A 246 7.29 -11.89 -5.95
C ALA A 246 6.07 -12.60 -6.56
N ARG A 247 5.08 -12.91 -5.72
CA ARG A 247 3.83 -13.57 -6.11
C ARG A 247 3.05 -12.80 -7.16
N THR A 248 2.86 -11.48 -6.97
CA THR A 248 2.22 -10.62 -7.98
C THR A 248 2.98 -10.56 -9.30
N GLY A 249 4.29 -10.84 -9.31
CA GLY A 249 5.07 -11.00 -10.55
C GLY A 249 4.68 -12.25 -11.32
N ILE A 250 4.64 -13.40 -10.64
CA ILE A 250 4.24 -14.69 -11.22
C ILE A 250 2.80 -14.61 -11.75
N MET A 251 1.89 -13.97 -11.00
CA MET A 251 0.51 -13.79 -11.41
C MET A 251 0.36 -12.89 -12.65
N ALA A 252 1.22 -11.89 -12.81
CA ALA A 252 1.23 -11.06 -14.01
C ALA A 252 1.60 -11.89 -15.25
N ASP A 253 2.56 -12.80 -15.11
CA ASP A 253 2.98 -13.71 -16.17
C ASP A 253 1.87 -14.72 -16.50
N GLU A 254 1.20 -15.28 -15.48
CA GLU A 254 0.06 -16.20 -15.66
C GLU A 254 -1.11 -15.50 -16.38
N ILE A 255 -1.46 -14.28 -15.98
CA ILE A 255 -2.49 -13.48 -16.68
C ILE A 255 -2.11 -13.28 -18.16
N ALA A 256 -0.83 -12.97 -18.44
CA ALA A 256 -0.37 -12.82 -19.80
C ALA A 256 -0.50 -14.13 -20.59
N GLN A 257 -0.19 -15.27 -19.97
CA GLN A 257 -0.35 -16.60 -20.57
C GLN A 257 -1.82 -16.91 -20.88
N VAL A 258 -2.74 -16.70 -19.93
CA VAL A 258 -4.19 -16.90 -20.15
C VAL A 258 -4.70 -15.99 -21.28
N MET A 259 -4.23 -14.74 -21.34
CA MET A 259 -4.57 -13.84 -22.44
C MET A 259 -4.05 -14.35 -23.79
N GLN A 260 -2.82 -14.86 -23.85
CA GLN A 260 -2.25 -15.45 -25.06
C GLN A 260 -2.99 -16.71 -25.49
N GLU A 261 -3.37 -17.59 -24.57
CA GLU A 261 -4.16 -18.78 -24.88
C GLU A 261 -5.54 -18.38 -25.43
N SER A 262 -6.19 -17.37 -24.84
CA SER A 262 -7.47 -16.86 -25.35
C SER A 262 -7.35 -16.29 -26.76
N LEU A 263 -6.25 -15.59 -27.06
CA LEU A 263 -5.95 -15.03 -28.38
C LEU A 263 -5.63 -16.14 -29.38
N ALA A 264 -4.84 -17.14 -28.98
CA ALA A 264 -4.53 -18.31 -29.78
C ALA A 264 -5.81 -19.08 -30.12
N ARG A 265 -6.71 -19.30 -29.16
CA ARG A 265 -8.01 -19.96 -29.37
C ARG A 265 -8.90 -19.18 -30.33
N ARG A 266 -8.97 -17.85 -30.22
CA ARG A 266 -9.69 -16.99 -31.18
C ARG A 266 -9.07 -17.01 -32.57
N THR A 267 -7.75 -17.00 -32.66
CA THR A 267 -7.04 -17.07 -33.95
C THR A 267 -7.22 -18.44 -34.59
N TYR A 268 -7.24 -19.49 -33.78
CA TYR A 268 -7.52 -20.86 -34.21
C TYR A 268 -8.94 -20.98 -34.77
N THR A 269 -9.97 -20.45 -34.09
CA THR A 269 -11.35 -20.46 -34.62
C THR A 269 -11.49 -19.64 -35.91
N MET A 270 -10.82 -18.48 -36.00
CA MET A 270 -10.79 -17.69 -37.23
C MET A 270 -10.10 -18.44 -38.39
N SER A 271 -9.01 -19.15 -38.10
CA SER A 271 -8.30 -19.96 -39.10
C SER A 271 -9.14 -21.14 -39.58
N LEU A 272 -9.87 -21.79 -38.67
CA LEU A 272 -10.82 -22.84 -39.00
C LEU A 272 -11.94 -22.31 -39.91
N MET A 273 -12.53 -21.16 -39.58
CA MET A 273 -13.52 -20.49 -40.44
C MET A 273 -12.93 -20.16 -41.82
N ALA A 274 -11.70 -19.64 -41.88
CA ALA A 274 -11.04 -19.33 -43.14
C ALA A 274 -10.82 -20.58 -44.01
N MET A 275 -10.40 -21.72 -43.44
CA MET A 275 -10.25 -22.97 -44.19
C MET A 275 -11.58 -23.50 -44.74
N VAL A 276 -12.70 -23.27 -44.04
CA VAL A 276 -14.03 -23.66 -44.52
C VAL A 276 -14.52 -22.72 -45.64
N PHE A 277 -14.28 -21.41 -45.51
CA PHE A 277 -14.75 -20.42 -46.48
C PHE A 277 -13.86 -20.27 -47.72
N LEU A 278 -12.54 -20.40 -47.62
CA LEU A 278 -11.60 -20.19 -48.74
C LEU A 278 -11.99 -21.01 -50.00
N PRO A 279 -12.29 -22.32 -49.91
CA PRO A 279 -12.66 -23.12 -51.08
C PRO A 279 -14.03 -22.73 -51.63
N SER A 280 -14.98 -22.38 -50.74
CA SER A 280 -16.31 -21.89 -51.11
C SER A 280 -16.23 -20.55 -51.85
N THR A 281 -15.41 -19.62 -51.38
CA THR A 281 -15.18 -18.30 -52.01
C THR A 281 -14.52 -18.46 -53.37
N PHE A 282 -13.55 -19.36 -53.52
CA PHE A 282 -12.94 -19.65 -54.82
C PHE A 282 -13.97 -20.21 -55.80
N LEU A 283 -14.77 -21.20 -55.37
CA LEU A 283 -15.77 -21.85 -56.21
C LEU A 283 -16.88 -20.86 -56.62
N THR A 284 -17.44 -20.12 -55.68
CA THR A 284 -18.46 -19.10 -55.97
C THR A 284 -17.92 -17.95 -56.82
N GLY A 285 -16.65 -17.55 -56.62
CA GLY A 285 -15.97 -16.58 -57.48
C GLY A 285 -15.84 -17.07 -58.92
N LEU A 286 -15.41 -18.32 -59.13
CA LEU A 286 -15.26 -18.93 -60.45
C LEU A 286 -16.59 -19.01 -61.22
N PHE A 287 -17.67 -19.41 -60.54
CA PHE A 287 -19.00 -19.52 -61.14
C PHE A 287 -19.76 -18.18 -61.19
N GLY A 288 -19.34 -17.19 -60.41
CA GLY A 288 -19.88 -15.84 -60.38
C GLY A 288 -19.26 -14.88 -61.40
N VAL A 289 -18.25 -15.31 -62.17
CA VAL A 289 -17.69 -14.49 -63.25
C VAL A 289 -18.69 -14.39 -64.40
N ASN A 290 -19.02 -13.16 -64.81
CA ASN A 290 -19.83 -12.88 -66.00
C ASN A 290 -19.03 -13.07 -67.30
N LEU A 291 -18.52 -14.28 -67.53
CA LEU A 291 -18.03 -14.70 -68.85
C LEU A 291 -19.23 -15.18 -69.68
N GLY A 292 -19.12 -15.22 -71.02
CA GLY A 292 -20.21 -15.44 -71.99
C GLY A 292 -20.97 -16.78 -71.94
N GLY A 293 -21.09 -17.40 -70.78
CA GLY A 293 -21.83 -18.60 -70.42
C GLY A 293 -21.34 -19.12 -69.06
N ILE A 294 -22.24 -19.56 -68.18
CA ILE A 294 -21.87 -20.23 -66.92
C ILE A 294 -21.36 -21.64 -67.24
N PRO A 295 -20.20 -22.08 -66.74
CA PRO A 295 -19.75 -23.46 -66.89
C PRO A 295 -20.82 -24.44 -66.40
N GLY A 296 -21.29 -25.35 -67.26
CA GLY A 296 -22.37 -26.29 -66.93
C GLY A 296 -23.80 -25.75 -67.07
N GLY A 297 -24.00 -24.52 -67.56
CA GLY A 297 -25.33 -23.89 -67.75
C GLY A 297 -26.24 -24.59 -68.77
N GLY A 298 -25.69 -25.45 -69.64
CA GLY A 298 -26.47 -26.27 -70.57
C GLY A 298 -27.08 -27.53 -69.97
N TRP A 299 -26.81 -27.83 -68.69
CA TRP A 299 -27.28 -29.03 -68.00
C TRP A 299 -28.33 -28.72 -66.94
N ARG A 300 -29.50 -29.36 -67.06
CA ARG A 300 -30.65 -29.22 -66.13
C ARG A 300 -30.32 -29.50 -64.65
N PHE A 301 -29.27 -30.27 -64.36
CA PHE A 301 -28.82 -30.60 -63.00
C PHE A 301 -27.52 -29.91 -62.55
N GLY A 302 -27.00 -28.95 -63.34
CA GLY A 302 -25.70 -28.32 -63.06
C GLY A 302 -25.61 -27.61 -61.70
N PHE A 303 -26.70 -26.95 -61.27
CA PHE A 303 -26.78 -26.29 -59.97
C PHE A 303 -26.72 -27.29 -58.80
N SER A 304 -27.48 -28.38 -58.88
CA SER A 304 -27.45 -29.42 -57.83
C SER A 304 -26.08 -30.11 -57.73
N LEU A 305 -25.42 -30.36 -58.88
CA LEU A 305 -24.08 -30.93 -58.91
C LEU A 305 -23.05 -30.00 -58.25
N PHE A 306 -23.14 -28.69 -58.49
CA PHE A 306 -22.31 -27.68 -57.84
C PHE A 306 -22.50 -27.67 -56.31
N CYS A 307 -23.74 -27.70 -55.82
CA CYS A 307 -24.02 -27.76 -54.38
C CYS A 307 -23.44 -29.03 -53.74
N ILE A 308 -23.58 -30.19 -54.40
CA ILE A 308 -22.99 -31.45 -53.91
C ILE A 308 -21.47 -31.36 -53.87
N LEU A 309 -20.84 -30.84 -54.91
CA LEU A 309 -19.38 -30.65 -54.95
C LEU A 309 -18.88 -29.77 -53.81
N LEU A 310 -19.58 -28.65 -53.53
CA LEU A 310 -19.24 -27.73 -52.45
C LEU A 310 -19.38 -28.38 -51.08
N VAL A 311 -20.45 -29.15 -50.84
CA VAL A 311 -20.65 -29.89 -49.59
C VAL A 311 -19.56 -30.97 -49.41
N VAL A 312 -19.22 -31.71 -50.47
CA VAL A 312 -18.14 -32.71 -50.43
C VAL A 312 -16.79 -32.07 -50.16
N LEU A 313 -16.51 -30.91 -50.74
CA LEU A 313 -15.27 -30.16 -50.53
C LEU A 313 -15.14 -29.69 -49.08
N ILE A 314 -16.19 -29.04 -48.54
CA ILE A 314 -16.23 -28.60 -47.14
C ILE A 314 -16.08 -29.81 -46.20
N GLY A 315 -16.88 -30.86 -46.41
CA GLY A 315 -16.82 -32.09 -45.62
C GLY A 315 -15.45 -32.76 -45.68
N GLY A 316 -14.80 -32.75 -46.85
CA GLY A 316 -13.45 -33.27 -47.05
C GLY A 316 -12.40 -32.48 -46.28
N VAL A 317 -12.47 -31.15 -46.30
CA VAL A 317 -11.58 -30.27 -45.50
C VAL A 317 -11.80 -30.49 -44.01
N THR A 318 -13.05 -30.56 -43.55
CA THR A 318 -13.39 -30.83 -42.15
C THR A 318 -12.87 -32.21 -41.69
N LEU A 319 -13.04 -33.25 -42.50
CA LEU A 319 -12.51 -34.59 -42.21
C LEU A 319 -10.99 -34.63 -42.16
N TRP A 320 -10.32 -33.92 -43.07
CA TRP A 320 -8.86 -33.80 -43.07
C TRP A 320 -8.35 -33.09 -41.81
N LEU A 321 -8.98 -31.97 -41.44
CA LEU A 321 -8.69 -31.23 -40.21
C LEU A 321 -8.83 -32.10 -38.95
N HIS A 322 -9.90 -32.90 -38.88
CA HIS A 322 -10.13 -33.82 -37.76
C HIS A 322 -9.11 -34.96 -37.72
N ARG A 323 -8.74 -35.52 -38.89
CA ARG A 323 -7.68 -36.54 -38.97
C ARG A 323 -6.30 -36.01 -38.59
N SER A 324 -6.01 -34.76 -38.92
CA SER A 324 -4.72 -34.15 -38.63
C SER A 324 -4.58 -33.69 -37.17
N LYS A 325 -5.58 -33.94 -36.30
CA LYS A 325 -5.67 -33.44 -34.92
C LYS A 325 -5.58 -31.92 -34.80
N TRP A 326 -5.86 -31.22 -35.89
CA TRP A 326 -6.10 -29.79 -35.80
C TRP A 326 -7.46 -29.55 -35.16
N LEU A 327 -8.44 -30.44 -35.38
CA LEU A 327 -9.84 -30.33 -34.93
C LEU A 327 -10.20 -31.36 -33.86
#